data_AF-A0A842TAT2-F1
#
_entry.id   AF-A0A842TAT2-F1
#
_cell.length_a   1.000
_cell.length_b   1.000
_cell.length_c   1.000
_cell.angle_alpha   90.00
_cell.angle_beta   90.00
_cell.angle_gamma   90.00
#
_symmetry.space_group_name_H-M   'P 1'
#
loop_
_entity.id
_entity.type
_entity.pdbx_description
1 polymer ?
#
loop_
_entity_poly.entity_id
_entity_poly.type
_entity_poly.pdbx_seq_one_letter_code
_entity_poly.pdbx_strand_id
1 'polypeptide(L)' 'MGEKDDILTIEKSEGRRVCPNCGEENMNMIHESTDKSNIIMDYPRVYGKKYKCGKCGTEWREK' A
#
# COMPACT_ATOMS: atom_id res chain seq x y z
N MET A 1 -0.02 -22.91 6.57
CA MET A 1 -0.41 -22.12 5.40
C MET A 1 -0.45 -20.66 5.81
N GLY A 2 0.55 -19.86 5.41
CA GLY A 2 0.51 -18.40 5.54
C GLY A 2 0.89 -17.86 4.19
N GLU A 3 -0.11 -17.44 3.43
CA GLU A 3 0.02 -16.99 2.05
C GLU A 3 0.92 -15.75 2.03
N LYS A 4 1.96 -15.77 1.21
CA LYS A 4 2.83 -14.62 1.02
C LYS A 4 2.06 -13.62 0.16
N ASP A 5 1.39 -12.69 0.82
CA ASP A 5 0.87 -11.49 0.16
C ASP A 5 2.08 -10.61 -0.21
N ASP A 6 2.72 -10.92 -1.34
CA ASP A 6 3.74 -10.10 -2.01
C ASP A 6 3.10 -8.77 -2.47
N ILE A 7 2.81 -7.89 -1.51
CA ILE A 7 2.32 -6.54 -1.74
C ILE A 7 3.45 -5.72 -2.37
N LEU A 8 3.17 -5.06 -3.50
CA LEU A 8 4.16 -4.24 -4.19
C LEU A 8 4.73 -3.18 -3.26
N THR A 9 6.05 -3.04 -3.20
CA THR A 9 6.68 -1.96 -2.45
C THR A 9 7.21 -0.95 -3.44
N ILE A 10 6.69 0.28 -3.38
CA ILE A 10 7.14 1.40 -4.21
C ILE A 10 7.87 2.44 -3.35
N GLU A 11 8.79 3.15 -3.97
CA GLU A 11 9.40 4.34 -3.37
C GLU A 11 8.35 5.46 -3.31
N LYS A 12 8.39 6.26 -2.25
CA LYS A 12 7.50 7.45 -2.14
C LYS A 12 7.66 8.32 -3.38
N SER A 13 6.64 8.30 -4.26
CA SER A 13 6.57 9.25 -5.35
C SER A 13 6.27 10.63 -4.75
N GLU A 14 7.23 11.55 -4.81
CA GLU A 14 7.02 12.95 -4.43
C GLU A 14 6.06 13.59 -5.45
N GLY A 15 4.75 13.48 -5.19
CA GLY A 15 3.72 13.96 -6.12
C GLY A 15 2.35 13.36 -5.89
N ARG A 16 1.55 13.33 -6.95
CA ARG A 16 0.20 12.77 -6.95
C ARG A 16 0.30 11.25 -6.81
N ARG A 17 -0.44 10.64 -5.88
CA ARG A 17 -0.40 9.19 -5.67
C ARG A 17 -0.97 8.48 -6.91
N VAL A 18 -0.11 7.78 -7.64
CA VAL A 18 -0.49 7.04 -8.86
C VAL A 18 -0.37 5.54 -8.61
N CYS A 19 -1.36 4.77 -9.04
CA CYS A 19 -1.29 3.32 -8.98
C CYS A 19 -0.16 2.80 -9.89
N PRO A 20 0.80 2.03 -9.37
CA PRO A 20 1.95 1.54 -10.14
C PRO A 20 1.57 0.52 -11.23
N ASN A 21 0.37 -0.07 -11.16
CA ASN A 21 -0.06 -1.09 -12.09
C ASN A 21 -0.93 -0.55 -13.24
N CYS A 22 -1.85 0.39 -12.96
CA CYS A 22 -2.80 0.90 -13.95
C CYS A 22 -2.66 2.39 -14.26
N GLY A 23 -1.73 3.09 -13.59
CA GLY A 23 -1.52 4.52 -13.79
C GLY A 23 -2.64 5.39 -13.22
N GLU A 24 -3.50 4.86 -12.34
CA GLU A 24 -4.61 5.63 -11.77
C GLU A 24 -4.11 6.69 -10.80
N GLU A 25 -4.30 7.96 -11.13
CA GLU A 25 -3.87 9.12 -10.33
C GLU A 25 -4.96 9.68 -9.41
N ASN A 26 -6.18 9.16 -9.52
CA ASN A 26 -7.30 9.62 -8.71
C ASN A 26 -7.19 9.09 -7.28
N MET A 27 -6.90 9.98 -6.33
CA MET A 27 -6.81 9.64 -4.90
C MET A 27 -8.11 9.02 -4.36
N ASN A 28 -9.28 9.43 -4.87
CA ASN A 28 -10.57 8.83 -4.48
C ASN A 28 -10.68 7.33 -4.82
N MET A 29 -9.92 6.87 -5.82
CA MET A 29 -9.86 5.45 -6.19
C MET A 29 -8.79 4.70 -5.39
N ILE A 30 -8.00 5.35 -4.53
CA ILE A 30 -6.89 4.73 -3.82
C ILE A 30 -7.23 4.69 -2.33
N HIS A 31 -7.61 3.51 -1.85
CA HIS A 31 -7.95 3.27 -0.46
C HIS A 31 -6.68 3.05 0.37
N GLU A 32 -6.44 3.95 1.33
CA GLU A 32 -5.41 3.76 2.36
C GLU A 32 -5.94 2.85 3.47
N SER A 33 -5.14 1.88 3.90
CA SER A 33 -5.47 0.99 5.01
C SER A 33 -4.22 0.59 5.77
N THR A 34 -4.38 0.32 7.07
CA THR A 34 -3.27 -0.13 7.90
C THR A 34 -3.03 -1.62 7.69
N ASP A 35 -1.80 -1.98 7.37
CA ASP A 35 -1.38 -3.36 7.16
C ASP A 35 -0.90 -3.96 8.50
N LYS A 36 -1.76 -4.78 9.11
CA LYS A 36 -1.44 -5.44 10.39
C LYS A 36 -0.42 -6.59 10.24
N SER A 37 -0.11 -7.02 9.02
CA SER A 37 0.91 -8.04 8.75
C SER A 37 2.31 -7.42 8.70
N ASN A 38 2.44 -6.14 8.37
CA ASN A 38 3.71 -5.42 8.35
C ASN A 38 3.91 -4.64 9.64
N ILE A 39 4.51 -5.26 10.63
CA ILE A 39 4.88 -4.62 11.90
C ILE A 39 6.20 -3.88 11.68
N ILE A 40 6.14 -2.54 11.57
CA ILE A 40 7.34 -1.69 11.45
C ILE A 40 8.07 -1.62 12.79
N MET A 41 7.31 -1.55 13.89
CA MET A 41 7.85 -1.46 15.24
C MET A 41 6.97 -2.30 16.17
N ASP A 42 7.61 -3.18 16.93
CA ASP A 42 6.95 -4.04 17.92
C ASP A 42 6.51 -3.24 19.16
N TYR A 43 7.33 -2.28 19.61
CA TYR A 43 7.04 -1.48 20.79
C TYR A 43 7.55 -0.03 20.67
N PRO A 44 6.67 0.99 20.62
CA PRO A 44 5.20 0.94 20.48
C PRO A 44 4.76 0.30 19.15
N ARG A 45 3.63 -0.44 19.14
CA ARG A 45 3.14 -1.15 17.94
C ARG A 45 2.80 -0.17 16.80
N VAL A 46 3.68 -0.10 15.80
CA VAL A 46 3.47 0.65 14.57
C VAL A 46 3.30 -0.34 13.42
N TYR A 47 2.12 -0.30 12.81
CA TYR A 47 1.82 -1.06 11.61
C TYR A 47 2.11 -0.22 10.38
N GLY A 48 2.56 -0.87 9.30
CA GLY A 48 2.77 -0.23 8.02
C GLY A 48 1.45 0.22 7.39
N LYS A 49 1.53 1.18 6.47
CA LYS A 49 0.41 1.57 5.63
C LYS A 49 0.45 0.79 4.32
N LYS A 50 -0.71 0.38 3.83
CA LYS A 50 -0.90 -0.13 2.48
C LYS A 50 -1.95 0.68 1.74
N TYR A 51 -1.87 0.65 0.43
CA TYR A 51 -2.77 1.32 -0.50
C TYR A 51 -3.37 0.26 -1.41
N LYS A 52 -4.64 0.45 -1.74
CA LYS A 52 -5.37 -0.42 -2.65
C LYS A 52 -6.03 0.43 -3.73
N CYS A 53 -5.74 0.13 -4.99
CA CYS A 53 -6.46 0.74 -6.11
C CYS A 53 -7.83 0.08 -6.29
N GLY A 54 -8.89 0.88 -6.29
CA GLY A 54 -10.26 0.46 -6.56
C GLY A 54 -10.55 0.14 -8.03
N LYS A 55 -9.66 0.55 -8.96
CA LYS A 55 -9.81 0.27 -10.40
C LYS A 55 -9.25 -1.07 -10.82
N CYS A 56 -8.02 -1.39 -10.42
CA CYS A 56 -7.33 -2.63 -10.82
C CYS A 56 -7.17 -3.64 -9.67
N GLY A 57 -7.47 -3.24 -8.43
CA GLY A 57 -7.32 -4.11 -7.26
C GLY A 57 -5.89 -4.22 -6.73
N THR A 58 -4.90 -3.59 -7.37
CA THR A 58 -3.50 -3.66 -6.94
C THR A 58 -3.33 -3.09 -5.53
N GLU A 59 -2.62 -3.85 -4.70
CA GLU A 59 -2.23 -3.44 -3.35
C GLU A 59 -0.72 -3.14 -3.32
N TRP A 60 -0.34 -1.98 -2.81
CA TRP A 60 1.06 -1.57 -2.67
C TRP A 60 1.33 -0.84 -1.36
N ARG A 61 2.60 -0.76 -0.98
CA ARG A 61 3.12 -0.04 0.19
C ARG A 61 4.09 1.03 -0.29
N GLU A 62 4.02 2.20 0.33
CA GLU A 62 5.04 3.24 0.16
C GLU A 62 6.07 3.05 1.28
N LYS A 63 7.34 2.83 0.93
CA LYS A 63 8.45 2.78 1.89
C LYS A 63 9.10 4.15 2.03
#